data_AF-A0A094D8T0-F1
#
_entry.id   AF-A0A094D8T0-F1
#
_cell.length_a   1.000
_cell.length_b   1.000
_cell.length_c   1.000
_cell.angle_alpha   90.00
_cell.angle_beta   90.00
_cell.angle_gamma   90.00
#
_symmetry.space_group_name_H-M   'P 1'
#
loop_
_entity.id
_entity.type
_entity.pdbx_description
1 polymer ?
#
loop_
_entity_poly.entity_id
_entity_poly.type
_entity_poly.pdbx_seq_one_letter_code
_entity_poly.pdbx_strand_id
1 'polypeptide(L)'
;ARAAVFAEFTWLNLISTWEFKSIRRSMFRLDPSSESRFPFFKDVYENKFLFWAVVIGAVSVFPAVYIPGLNTKVFKHKGIGWEWALSFGAVFVFVIGVEAWKWVKRHYHILNNEGTLRLDEGA
;
A
#
# COMPACT_ATOMS: atom_id res chain seq x y z
N ALA A 1 14.46 7.42 16.60
CA ALA A 1 14.91 6.19 15.88
C ALA A 1 13.95 5.00 16.06
N ARG A 2 13.90 4.27 17.19
CA ARG A 2 13.06 3.04 17.33
C ARG A 2 11.56 3.24 17.04
N ALA A 3 10.98 4.33 17.56
CA ALA A 3 9.56 4.66 17.29
C ALA A 3 9.32 4.97 15.80
N ALA A 4 10.24 5.70 15.17
CA ALA A 4 10.13 6.08 13.76
C ALA A 4 10.16 4.86 12.82
N VAL A 5 11.04 3.89 13.09
CA VAL A 5 11.10 2.63 12.32
C VAL A 5 9.83 1.80 12.52
N PHE A 6 9.30 1.74 13.75
CA PHE A 6 8.01 1.08 14.02
C PHE A 6 6.88 1.73 13.21
N ALA A 7 6.76 3.06 13.29
CA ALA A 7 5.75 3.80 12.55
C ALA A 7 5.90 3.59 11.04
N GLU A 8 7.10 3.76 10.49
CA GLU A 8 7.41 3.55 9.08
C GLU A 8 7.01 2.16 8.61
N PHE A 9 7.43 1.11 9.34
CA PHE A 9 7.08 -0.26 9.00
C PHE A 9 5.57 -0.51 9.03
N THR A 10 4.86 0.01 10.04
CA THR A 10 3.41 -0.11 10.11
C THR A 10 2.73 0.60 8.94
N TRP A 11 3.12 1.82 8.61
CA TRP A 11 2.57 2.56 7.47
C TRP A 11 2.80 1.82 6.15
N LEU A 12 4.01 1.32 5.91
CA LEU A 12 4.32 0.54 4.71
C LEU A 12 3.51 -0.75 4.63
N ASN A 13 3.31 -1.46 5.74
CA ASN A 13 2.51 -2.70 5.78
C ASN A 13 1.03 -2.44 5.46
N LEU A 14 0.47 -1.37 6.03
CA LEU A 14 -0.91 -0.94 5.78
C LEU A 14 -1.13 -0.56 4.30
N ILE A 15 -0.19 0.15 3.71
CA ILE A 15 -0.24 0.52 2.28
C ILE A 15 -0.03 -0.72 1.40
N SER A 16 0.89 -1.61 1.78
CA SER A 16 1.12 -2.89 1.08
C SER A 16 -0.13 -3.77 1.07
N THR A 17 -0.94 -3.72 2.12
CA THR A 17 -2.20 -4.46 2.22
C THR A 17 -3.20 -4.03 1.15
N TRP A 18 -3.28 -2.73 0.85
CA TRP A 18 -4.08 -2.25 -0.29
C TRP A 18 -3.47 -2.65 -1.63
N GLU A 19 -2.14 -2.61 -1.74
CA GLU A 19 -1.45 -3.07 -2.94
C GLU A 19 -1.71 -4.54 -3.24
N PHE A 20 -1.66 -5.42 -2.23
CA PHE A 20 -1.94 -6.85 -2.36
C PHE A 20 -3.38 -7.14 -2.79
N LYS A 21 -4.37 -6.40 -2.27
CA LYS A 21 -5.74 -6.46 -2.80
C LYS A 21 -5.78 -6.05 -4.28
N SER A 22 -4.97 -5.07 -4.68
CA SER A 22 -4.92 -4.55 -6.04
C SER A 22 -4.03 -5.34 -7.02
N ILE A 23 -3.36 -6.43 -6.60
CA ILE A 23 -2.48 -7.21 -7.50
C ILE A 23 -3.22 -7.72 -8.75
N ARG A 24 -4.53 -7.94 -8.65
CA ARG A 24 -5.39 -8.38 -9.78
C ARG A 24 -5.93 -7.22 -10.64
N ARG A 25 -5.85 -5.95 -10.21
CA ARG A 25 -6.42 -4.79 -10.92
C ARG A 25 -5.60 -3.51 -10.69
N SER A 26 -5.13 -2.88 -11.77
CA SER A 26 -4.30 -1.66 -11.77
C SER A 26 -5.01 -0.47 -11.06
N MET A 27 -4.38 0.13 -10.04
CA MET A 27 -4.95 1.24 -9.23
C MET A 27 -5.39 2.47 -10.03
N PHE A 28 -4.77 2.74 -11.19
CA PHE A 28 -5.08 3.90 -12.05
C PHE A 28 -5.79 3.54 -13.36
N ARG A 29 -6.18 2.28 -13.55
CA ARG A 29 -6.84 1.87 -14.80
C ARG A 29 -7.94 0.86 -14.53
N LEU A 30 -9.07 1.39 -14.08
CA LEU A 30 -10.37 0.72 -14.11
C LEU A 30 -11.15 1.26 -15.30
N ASP A 31 -11.31 0.42 -16.33
CA ASP A 31 -12.23 0.54 -17.47
C ASP A 31 -12.14 1.77 -18.40
N PRO A 32 -11.97 1.58 -19.73
CA PRO A 32 -12.20 2.66 -20.70
C PRO A 32 -13.67 3.11 -20.80
N SER A 33 -14.62 2.47 -20.09
CA SER A 33 -16.04 2.85 -20.08
C SER A 33 -16.54 3.54 -18.80
N SER A 34 -15.65 3.90 -17.86
CA SER A 34 -16.06 4.53 -16.60
C SER A 34 -15.53 5.97 -16.48
N GLU A 35 -16.43 6.95 -16.59
CA GLU A 35 -16.18 8.36 -16.31
C GLU A 35 -16.00 8.64 -14.82
N SER A 36 -14.93 8.13 -14.19
CA SER A 36 -14.58 8.59 -12.85
C SER A 36 -13.09 8.82 -12.74
N ARG A 37 -12.74 10.05 -12.37
CA ARG A 37 -11.36 10.54 -12.21
C ARG A 37 -10.61 9.84 -11.05
N PHE A 38 -11.32 9.14 -10.14
CA PHE A 38 -10.75 8.43 -8.98
C PHE A 38 -11.57 7.18 -8.55
N PRO A 39 -11.56 6.07 -9.32
CA PRO A 39 -12.27 4.83 -8.95
C PRO A 39 -11.66 4.14 -7.71
N PHE A 40 -10.43 4.49 -7.34
CA PHE A 40 -9.68 3.92 -6.22
C PHE A 40 -10.46 3.93 -4.90
N PHE A 41 -11.04 5.07 -4.50
CA PHE A 41 -11.75 5.18 -3.22
C PHE A 41 -13.02 4.34 -3.18
N LYS A 42 -13.70 4.20 -4.32
CA LYS A 42 -14.93 3.40 -4.42
C LYS A 42 -14.62 1.90 -4.31
N ASP A 43 -13.60 1.43 -5.01
CA ASP A 43 -13.14 0.03 -4.96
C ASP A 43 -12.52 -0.34 -3.60
N VAL A 44 -11.81 0.59 -2.97
CA VAL A 44 -11.25 0.40 -1.63
C VAL A 44 -12.38 0.22 -0.61
N TYR A 45 -13.42 1.05 -0.68
CA TYR A 45 -14.55 1.02 0.24
C TYR A 45 -15.54 -0.12 -0.01
N GLU A 46 -15.56 -0.71 -1.21
CA GLU A 46 -16.39 -1.90 -1.53
C GLU A 46 -16.08 -3.06 -0.58
N ASN A 47 -14.80 -3.25 -0.22
CA ASN A 47 -14.40 -4.16 0.85
C ASN A 47 -14.26 -3.39 2.17
N LYS A 48 -15.40 -3.17 2.83
CA LYS A 48 -15.48 -2.48 4.12
C LYS A 48 -14.59 -3.13 5.18
N PHE A 49 -14.46 -4.46 5.19
CA PHE A 49 -13.60 -5.16 6.15
C PHE A 49 -12.13 -4.77 5.98
N LEU A 50 -11.61 -4.80 4.75
CA LEU A 50 -10.23 -4.40 4.50
C LEU A 50 -10.01 -2.91 4.81
N PHE A 51 -10.95 -2.05 4.40
CA PHE A 51 -10.87 -0.63 4.70
C PHE A 51 -10.78 -0.38 6.20
N TRP A 52 -11.68 -0.97 7.00
CA TRP A 52 -11.66 -0.81 8.45
C TRP A 52 -10.44 -1.46 9.10
N ALA A 53 -9.95 -2.59 8.61
CA ALA A 53 -8.72 -3.21 9.10
C ALA A 53 -7.52 -2.27 8.95
N VAL A 54 -7.40 -1.61 7.80
CA VAL A 54 -6.32 -0.66 7.54
C VAL A 54 -6.49 0.63 8.36
N VAL A 55 -7.71 1.18 8.43
CA VAL A 55 -8.01 2.39 9.22
C VAL A 55 -7.74 2.19 10.70
N ILE A 56 -8.20 1.07 11.29
CA ILE A 56 -7.96 0.75 12.69
C ILE A 56 -6.45 0.57 12.94
N GLY A 57 -5.75 -0.12 12.03
CA GLY A 57 -4.30 -0.27 12.09
C GLY A 57 -3.56 1.08 12.07
N ALA A 58 -3.93 1.99 11.17
CA ALA A 58 -3.36 3.34 11.08
C ALA A 58 -3.62 4.15 12.36
N VAL A 59 -4.87 4.15 12.84
CA VAL A 59 -5.26 4.87 14.06
C VAL A 59 -4.52 4.31 15.27
N SER A 60 -4.24 3.00 15.33
CA SER A 60 -3.53 2.35 16.44
C SER A 60 -2.06 2.79 16.61
N VAL A 61 -1.45 3.38 15.57
CA VAL A 61 -0.07 3.89 15.65
C VAL A 61 0.03 5.10 16.57
N PHE A 62 -0.96 5.99 16.56
CA PHE A 62 -1.00 7.19 17.42
C PHE A 62 -0.98 6.86 18.93
N PRO A 63 -1.88 6.00 19.45
CA PRO A 63 -1.84 5.63 20.86
C PRO A 63 -0.54 4.87 21.20
N ALA A 64 0.00 4.05 20.29
CA ALA A 64 1.27 3.36 20.53
C ALA A 64 2.47 4.30 20.72
N VAL A 65 2.48 5.45 20.03
CA VAL A 65 3.57 6.43 20.11
C VAL A 65 3.38 7.40 21.28
N TYR A 66 2.15 7.87 21.53
CA TYR A 66 1.89 8.98 22.45
C TYR A 66 1.39 8.57 23.84
N ILE A 67 0.80 7.37 24.03
CA ILE A 67 0.30 6.97 25.36
C ILE A 67 1.47 6.61 26.28
N PRO A 68 1.67 7.36 27.39
CA PRO A 68 2.69 7.05 28.37
C PRO A 68 2.38 5.73 29.07
N GLY A 69 3.35 4.81 29.07
CA GLY A 69 3.17 3.43 29.56
C GLY A 69 3.24 2.41 28.44
N LEU A 70 2.51 2.62 27.34
CA LEU A 70 2.66 1.78 26.14
C LEU A 70 4.00 2.06 25.46
N ASN A 71 4.28 3.35 25.18
CA ASN A 71 5.51 3.77 24.51
C ASN A 71 6.78 3.48 25.33
N THR A 72 6.76 3.66 26.64
CA THR A 72 7.94 3.57 27.52
C THR A 72 8.11 2.21 28.17
N LYS A 73 7.04 1.51 28.57
CA LYS A 73 7.15 0.19 29.23
C LYS A 73 7.07 -1.00 28.26
N VAL A 74 6.22 -0.93 27.23
CA VAL A 74 6.05 -2.04 26.27
C VAL A 74 7.04 -1.91 25.13
N PHE A 75 7.00 -0.80 24.41
CA PHE A 75 7.79 -0.64 23.20
C PHE A 75 9.12 0.11 23.39
N LYS A 76 9.34 0.68 24.58
CA LYS A 76 10.59 1.33 25.02
C LYS A 76 11.11 2.43 24.07
N HIS A 77 10.24 3.27 23.52
CA HIS A 77 10.63 4.33 22.61
C HIS A 77 10.04 5.69 22.99
N LYS A 78 10.81 6.77 22.74
CA LYS A 78 10.38 8.15 22.94
C LYS A 78 9.44 8.58 21.81
N GLY A 79 8.52 9.50 22.15
CA GLY A 79 7.59 10.09 21.20
C GLY A 79 8.31 10.72 20.00
N ILE A 80 7.65 10.65 18.86
CA ILE A 80 8.15 11.12 17.56
C ILE A 80 7.68 12.56 17.35
N GLY A 81 8.60 13.41 16.90
CA GLY A 81 8.30 14.79 16.52
C GLY A 81 8.39 14.94 15.00
N TRP A 82 9.56 15.39 14.53
CA TRP A 82 9.81 15.63 13.11
C TRP A 82 9.91 14.33 12.28
N GLU A 83 10.23 13.20 12.91
CA GLU A 83 10.46 11.95 12.15
C GLU A 83 9.17 11.40 11.50
N TRP A 84 8.00 11.93 11.84
CA TRP A 84 6.75 11.68 11.12
C TRP A 84 6.84 12.03 9.64
N ALA A 85 7.57 13.09 9.29
CA ALA A 85 7.78 13.48 7.89
C ALA A 85 8.53 12.40 7.11
N LEU A 86 9.48 11.71 7.73
CA LEU A 86 10.20 10.58 7.14
C LEU A 86 9.26 9.38 6.94
N SER A 87 8.47 9.01 7.97
CA SER A 87 7.55 7.88 7.85
C SER A 87 6.48 8.09 6.78
N PHE A 88 5.89 9.29 6.69
CA PHE A 88 4.94 9.60 5.62
C PHE A 88 5.64 9.77 4.25
N GLY A 89 6.86 10.29 4.23
CA GLY A 89 7.67 10.38 3.01
C GLY A 89 7.96 9.01 2.41
N ALA A 90 8.28 8.02 3.24
CA ALA A 90 8.49 6.63 2.82
C ALA A 90 7.26 6.02 2.15
N VAL A 91 6.05 6.35 2.63
CA VAL A 91 4.79 5.93 1.99
C VAL A 91 4.69 6.47 0.56
N PHE A 92 5.01 7.75 0.36
CA PHE A 92 5.00 8.35 -0.98
C PHE A 92 6.01 7.68 -1.92
N VAL A 93 7.23 7.45 -1.44
CA VAL A 93 8.28 6.76 -2.23
C VAL A 93 7.83 5.35 -2.60
N PHE A 94 7.20 4.63 -1.66
CA PHE A 94 6.67 3.28 -1.91
C PHE A 94 5.59 3.28 -3.00
N VAL A 95 4.61 4.19 -2.92
CA VAL A 95 3.54 4.29 -3.92
C VAL A 95 4.11 4.59 -5.31
N ILE A 96 5.04 5.55 -5.42
CA ILE A 96 5.73 5.86 -6.68
C ILE A 96 6.48 4.63 -7.22
N GLY A 97 7.20 3.91 -6.35
CA GLY A 97 7.92 2.70 -6.74
C GLY A 97 7.00 1.60 -7.29
N VAL A 98 5.83 1.39 -6.66
CA VAL A 98 4.86 0.40 -7.13
C VAL A 98 4.21 0.82 -8.46
N GLU A 99 3.86 2.09 -8.62
CA GLU A 99 3.34 2.62 -9.89
C GLU A 99 4.38 2.51 -11.01
N ALA A 100 5.63 2.88 -10.74
CA ALA A 100 6.74 2.74 -11.67
C ALA A 100 6.93 1.28 -12.09
N TRP A 101 6.87 0.33 -11.15
CA TRP A 101 6.94 -1.10 -11.44
C TRP A 101 5.77 -1.59 -12.31
N LYS A 102 4.54 -1.15 -12.02
CA LYS A 102 3.36 -1.47 -12.85
C LYS A 102 3.52 -0.91 -14.27
N TRP A 103 4.06 0.30 -14.40
CA TRP A 103 4.31 0.94 -15.69
C TRP A 103 5.37 0.18 -16.51
N VAL A 104 6.49 -0.19 -15.90
CA VAL A 104 7.53 -1.03 -16.50
C VAL A 104 6.93 -2.35 -17.00
N LYS A 105 6.21 -3.10 -16.16
CA LYS A 105 5.61 -4.37 -16.59
C LYS A 105 4.64 -4.23 -17.76
N ARG A 106 3.89 -3.12 -17.82
CA ARG A 106 3.00 -2.83 -18.96
C ARG A 106 3.78 -2.49 -20.22
N HIS A 107 4.88 -1.76 -20.11
CA HIS A 107 5.71 -1.37 -21.25
C HIS A 107 6.45 -2.57 -21.86
N TYR A 108 6.96 -3.48 -21.02
CA TYR A 108 7.73 -4.65 -21.46
C TYR A 108 6.87 -5.88 -21.80
N HIS A 109 5.53 -5.78 -21.78
CA HIS A 109 4.61 -6.89 -22.10
C HIS A 109 4.95 -8.23 -21.41
N ILE A 110 5.50 -8.18 -20.18
CA ILE A 110 6.00 -9.37 -19.46
C ILE A 110 4.90 -10.42 -19.19
N LEU A 111 3.63 -10.04 -19.30
CA LEU A 111 2.47 -10.92 -19.14
C LEU A 111 1.81 -11.39 -20.47
N ASN A 112 2.28 -10.95 -21.64
CA ASN A 112 1.72 -11.39 -22.92
C ASN A 112 2.28 -12.73 -23.41
N ASN A 113 3.19 -13.37 -22.67
CA ASN A 113 3.90 -14.56 -23.15
C ASN A 113 3.22 -15.91 -22.82
N GLU A 114 2.07 -15.91 -22.13
CA GLU A 114 1.33 -17.14 -21.85
C GLU A 114 0.26 -17.49 -22.92
N GLY A 115 -0.05 -16.55 -23.82
CA GLY A 115 -1.01 -16.77 -24.91
C GLY A 115 -0.39 -17.39 -26.16
N THR A 116 0.90 -17.13 -26.41
CA THR A 116 1.61 -17.59 -27.60
C THR A 116 1.96 -19.07 -27.52
N LEU A 117 2.41 -19.57 -26.36
CA LEU A 117 2.86 -20.97 -26.20
C LEU A 117 1.79 -22.04 -26.43
N ARG A 118 0.50 -21.66 -26.43
CA ARG A 118 -0.63 -22.56 -26.72
C ARG A 118 -0.94 -22.72 -28.21
N LEU A 119 -0.40 -21.85 -29.06
CA LEU A 119 -0.54 -21.97 -30.52
C LEU A 119 0.58 -22.81 -31.14
N ASP A 120 1.68 -22.99 -30.40
CA ASP A 120 2.88 -23.70 -30.86
C ASP A 120 2.78 -25.22 -30.60
N GLU A 121 2.05 -25.64 -29.57
CA GLU A 121 1.84 -27.06 -29.21
C GLU A 121 0.65 -27.70 -29.95
N GLY A 122 -0.13 -26.90 -30.69
CA GLY A 122 -1.33 -27.32 -31.42
C GLY A 122 -1.19 -27.33 -32.94
N ALA A 123 0.01 -27.13 -33.49
CA ALA A 123 0.30 -27.11 -34.92
C ALA A 123 1.12 -28.34 -35.37
#